data_AF-V5HRU9-F1
#
_entry.id   AF-V5HRU9-F1
#
_cell.length_a   1.000
_cell.length_b   1.000
_cell.length_c   1.000
_cell.angle_alpha   90.00
_cell.angle_beta   90.00
_cell.angle_gamma   90.00
#
_symmetry.space_group_name_H-M   'P 1'
#
loop_
_entity.id
_entity.type
_entity.pdbx_description
1 polymer ?
#
loop_
_entity_poly.entity_id
_entity_poly.type
_entity_poly.pdbx_seq_one_letter_code
_entity_poly.pdbx_strand_id
1 'polypeptide(L)'
;MRYEGSGRPDPLVFHVPHQFFDCLQQRICGRRLPARRDGAQCSWHITSLLHVRHIFDSPDVPLEDTRAFVENRDGTYRVYQPPPSDGQRADGCPRIKPLELKTFLNSHPACPFVIEWSPDVLPRSRVGELRLKFEYGHLRNGQVELRPPLPVSPPCY
;
A
#
# COMPACT_ATOMS: atom_id res chain seq x y z
N MET A 1 -1.26 -2.91 4.66
CA MET A 1 -2.54 -2.30 5.08
C MET A 1 -3.15 -3.16 6.18
N ARG A 2 -3.47 -2.56 7.33
CA ARG A 2 -4.05 -3.26 8.49
C ARG A 2 -5.43 -2.68 8.78
N TYR A 3 -6.40 -3.53 9.10
CA TYR A 3 -7.78 -3.06 9.29
C TYR A 3 -7.90 -2.18 10.54
N GLU A 4 -7.16 -2.47 11.61
CA GLU A 4 -7.09 -1.67 12.83
C GLU A 4 -6.42 -0.29 12.66
N GLY A 5 -5.65 -0.10 11.59
CA GLY A 5 -4.91 1.14 11.36
C GLY A 5 -5.82 2.34 11.02
N SER A 6 -5.25 3.54 11.05
CA SER A 6 -5.92 4.81 10.74
C SER A 6 -6.14 5.05 9.23
N GLY A 7 -5.62 4.19 8.37
CA GLY A 7 -5.54 4.42 6.92
C GLY A 7 -4.34 5.28 6.48
N ARG A 8 -3.55 5.80 7.44
CA ARG A 8 -2.37 6.64 7.18
C ARG A 8 -1.12 6.04 7.83
N PRO A 9 -0.50 5.03 7.21
CA PRO A 9 0.72 4.44 7.73
C PRO A 9 1.90 5.41 7.60
N ASP A 10 2.93 5.20 8.42
CA ASP A 10 4.20 5.91 8.26
C ASP A 10 4.82 5.62 6.88
N PRO A 11 5.56 6.59 6.30
CA PRO A 11 6.28 6.39 5.05
C PRO A 11 7.16 5.14 5.11
N LEU A 12 7.07 4.29 4.09
CA LEU A 12 8.01 3.19 3.94
C LEU A 12 9.32 3.75 3.41
N VAL A 13 10.44 3.43 4.07
CA VAL A 13 11.77 3.92 3.71
C VAL A 13 12.67 2.73 3.39
N PHE A 14 13.29 2.76 2.21
CA PHE A 14 14.19 1.71 1.74
C PHE A 14 15.50 2.32 1.26
N HIS A 15 16.61 1.69 1.64
CA HIS A 15 17.91 1.97 1.04
C HIS A 15 18.12 1.00 -0.11
N VAL A 16 18.09 1.50 -1.35
CA VAL A 16 18.15 0.66 -2.55
C VAL A 16 19.30 1.08 -3.47
N PRO A 17 19.90 0.12 -4.21
CA PRO A 17 20.89 0.44 -5.21
C PRO A 17 20.32 1.38 -6.29
N HIS A 18 21.14 2.30 -6.82
CA HIS A 18 20.72 3.17 -7.92
C HIS A 18 20.19 2.39 -9.12
N GLN A 19 20.78 1.24 -9.44
CA GLN A 19 20.32 0.39 -10.54
C GLN A 19 18.88 -0.10 -10.34
N PHE A 20 18.49 -0.42 -9.10
CA PHE A 20 17.11 -0.78 -8.79
C PHE A 20 16.18 0.40 -9.09
N PHE A 21 16.60 1.59 -8.66
CA PHE A 21 15.85 2.81 -8.89
C PHE A 21 15.73 3.16 -10.39
N ASP A 22 16.79 2.96 -11.19
CA ASP A 22 16.74 3.18 -12.63
C ASP A 22 15.66 2.32 -13.31
N CYS A 23 15.54 1.05 -12.90
CA CYS A 23 14.48 0.16 -13.37
C CYS A 23 13.09 0.61 -12.88
N LEU A 24 12.97 1.05 -11.63
CA LEU A 24 11.72 1.57 -11.08
C LEU A 24 11.26 2.83 -11.82
N GLN A 25 12.18 3.77 -12.08
CA GLN A 25 11.92 5.01 -12.80
C GLN A 25 11.36 4.76 -14.21
N GLN A 26 11.85 3.73 -14.91
CA GLN A 26 11.30 3.32 -16.21
C GLN A 26 9.83 2.89 -16.11
N ARG A 27 9.41 2.26 -15.01
CA ARG A 27 7.99 1.92 -14.79
C ARG A 27 7.15 3.14 -14.43
N ILE A 28 7.72 4.09 -13.69
CA ILE A 28 7.03 5.33 -13.28
C ILE A 28 6.78 6.24 -14.49
N CYS A 29 7.84 6.55 -15.25
CA CYS A 29 7.83 7.53 -16.34
C CYS A 29 7.63 6.92 -17.74
N GLY A 30 7.67 5.59 -17.85
CA GLY A 30 7.72 4.91 -19.15
C GLY A 30 9.02 5.23 -19.90
N ARG A 31 8.91 5.38 -21.24
CA ARG A 31 10.06 5.68 -22.12
C ARG A 31 10.56 7.12 -22.04
N ARG A 32 9.84 8.02 -21.37
CA ARG A 32 10.20 9.45 -21.27
C ARG A 32 10.84 9.69 -19.91
N LEU A 33 12.14 9.42 -19.81
CA LEU A 33 12.90 9.77 -18.62
C LEU A 33 12.99 11.30 -18.54
N PRO A 34 12.54 11.95 -17.45
CA PRO A 34 12.85 13.36 -17.25
C PRO A 34 14.37 13.51 -17.20
N ALA A 35 14.90 14.58 -17.80
CA ALA A 35 16.33 14.88 -17.74
C ALA A 35 16.74 14.93 -16.26
N ARG A 36 17.56 13.97 -15.83
CA ARG A 36 18.03 13.86 -14.45
C ARG A 36 18.81 15.12 -14.13
N ARG A 37 18.39 15.83 -13.08
CA ARG A 37 19.22 16.87 -12.47
C ARG A 37 20.03 16.17 -11.40
N ASP A 38 21.32 15.96 -11.67
CA ASP A 38 22.22 15.25 -10.75
C ASP A 38 22.11 15.81 -9.32
N GLY A 39 21.96 14.92 -8.34
CA GLY A 39 21.84 15.25 -6.92
C GLY A 39 20.48 15.78 -6.44
N ALA A 40 19.49 16.00 -7.31
CA ALA A 40 18.18 16.47 -6.88
C ALA A 40 17.27 15.35 -6.38
N GLN A 41 16.61 15.57 -5.23
CA GLN A 41 15.50 14.74 -4.79
C GLN A 41 14.35 14.83 -5.81
N CYS A 42 13.81 13.68 -6.21
CA CYS A 42 12.66 13.61 -7.11
C CYS A 42 11.44 13.07 -6.37
N SER A 43 10.25 13.56 -6.75
CA SER A 43 8.98 13.08 -6.22
C SER A 43 7.96 12.89 -7.34
N TRP A 44 7.24 11.78 -7.31
CA TRP A 44 6.15 11.45 -8.22
C TRP A 44 4.86 11.25 -7.44
N HIS A 45 3.80 11.93 -7.88
CA HIS A 45 2.47 11.83 -7.29
C HIS A 45 1.56 11.03 -8.23
N ILE A 46 1.22 9.81 -7.84
CA ILE A 46 0.44 8.87 -8.64
C ILE A 46 -1.00 8.87 -8.14
N THR A 47 -1.90 9.34 -8.99
CA THR A 47 -3.33 9.53 -8.66
C THR A 47 -4.22 8.44 -9.26
N SER A 48 -3.63 7.40 -9.86
CA SER A 48 -4.33 6.30 -10.52
C SER A 48 -3.87 4.95 -10.00
N LEU A 49 -4.80 4.13 -9.53
CA LEU A 49 -4.51 2.79 -9.00
C LEU A 49 -3.95 1.87 -10.07
N LEU A 50 -4.41 2.04 -11.32
CA LEU A 50 -3.89 1.28 -12.47
C LEU A 50 -2.41 1.59 -12.70
N HIS A 51 -1.99 2.83 -12.47
CA HIS A 51 -0.57 3.21 -12.60
C HIS A 51 0.25 2.63 -11.44
N VAL A 52 -0.28 2.62 -10.21
CA VAL A 52 0.38 1.95 -9.08
C VAL A 52 0.57 0.45 -9.36
N ARG A 53 -0.48 -0.23 -9.85
CA ARG A 53 -0.39 -1.63 -10.28
C ARG A 53 0.68 -1.81 -11.36
N HIS A 54 0.68 -0.98 -12.40
CA HIS A 54 1.70 -1.07 -13.45
C HIS A 54 3.14 -0.99 -12.93
N ILE A 55 3.39 -0.22 -11.86
CA ILE A 55 4.73 -0.05 -11.29
C ILE A 55 5.13 -1.25 -10.42
N PHE A 56 4.26 -1.64 -9.49
CA PHE A 56 4.61 -2.57 -8.42
C PHE A 56 4.13 -4.00 -8.61
N ASP A 57 3.15 -4.23 -9.49
CA ASP A 57 2.64 -5.58 -9.74
C ASP A 57 3.67 -6.40 -10.53
N SER A 58 3.88 -7.64 -10.10
CA SER A 58 4.81 -8.57 -10.74
C SER A 58 4.31 -10.01 -10.60
N PRO A 59 4.68 -10.92 -11.52
CA PRO A 59 4.26 -12.32 -11.45
C PRO A 59 4.67 -13.03 -10.15
N ASP A 60 5.87 -12.72 -9.66
CA ASP A 60 6.42 -13.35 -8.45
C ASP A 60 5.90 -12.69 -7.16
N VAL A 61 5.61 -11.40 -7.22
CA VAL A 61 5.11 -10.60 -6.09
C VAL A 61 3.94 -9.76 -6.58
N PRO A 62 2.71 -10.30 -6.56
CA PRO A 62 1.54 -9.56 -7.00
C PRO A 62 1.21 -8.43 -6.02
N LEU A 63 0.76 -7.30 -6.57
CA LEU A 63 0.37 -6.16 -5.74
C LEU A 63 -0.99 -6.43 -5.08
N GLU A 64 -1.00 -6.56 -3.75
CA GLU A 64 -2.23 -6.58 -2.97
C GLU A 64 -2.73 -5.15 -2.71
N ASP A 65 -3.54 -4.60 -3.61
CA ASP A 65 -4.19 -3.29 -3.44
C ASP A 65 -5.47 -3.34 -2.61
N THR A 66 -6.01 -4.54 -2.36
CA THR A 66 -7.13 -4.78 -1.44
C THR A 66 -6.82 -5.98 -0.55
N ARG A 67 -7.18 -5.90 0.73
CA ARG A 67 -7.00 -6.99 1.69
C ARG A 67 -8.24 -7.16 2.55
N ALA A 68 -8.69 -8.40 2.74
CA ALA A 68 -9.87 -8.76 3.53
C ALA A 68 -9.48 -9.23 4.94
N PHE A 69 -10.39 -9.06 5.90
CA PHE A 69 -10.16 -9.33 7.32
C PHE A 69 -11.37 -9.99 8.00
N VAL A 70 -11.10 -10.69 9.09
CA VAL A 70 -12.10 -11.16 10.06
C VAL A 70 -11.80 -10.52 11.41
N GLU A 71 -12.83 -9.99 12.06
CA GLU A 71 -12.78 -9.54 13.44
C GLU A 71 -12.94 -10.74 14.38
N ASN A 72 -11.96 -10.93 15.26
CA ASN A 72 -11.96 -11.97 16.27
C ASN A 72 -12.81 -11.53 17.48
N ARG A 73 -13.18 -12.49 18.34
CA ARG A 73 -13.99 -12.22 19.55
C ARG A 73 -13.30 -11.26 20.55
N ASP A 74 -11.98 -11.20 20.51
CA ASP A 74 -11.15 -10.32 21.33
C ASP A 74 -11.00 -8.90 20.74
N GLY A 75 -11.66 -8.61 19.61
CA GLY A 75 -11.57 -7.32 18.91
C GLY A 75 -10.33 -7.15 18.03
N THR A 76 -9.48 -8.19 17.91
CA THR A 76 -8.34 -8.18 16.98
C THR A 76 -8.77 -8.51 15.56
N TYR A 77 -7.97 -8.15 14.57
CA TYR A 77 -8.25 -8.44 13.16
C TYR A 77 -7.20 -9.39 12.59
N ARG A 78 -7.65 -10.41 11.86
CA ARG A 78 -6.78 -11.31 11.10
C ARG A 78 -7.11 -11.26 9.62
N VAL A 79 -6.12 -11.51 8.76
CA VAL A 79 -6.32 -11.55 7.31
C VAL A 79 -7.28 -12.71 6.96
N TYR A 80 -8.31 -12.41 6.19
CA TYR A 80 -9.23 -13.40 5.64
C TYR A 80 -8.66 -13.93 4.32
N GLN A 81 -8.44 -15.24 4.26
CA GLN A 81 -8.15 -15.94 3.02
C GLN A 81 -9.39 -16.76 2.63
N PRO A 82 -10.01 -16.49 1.47
CA PRO A 82 -11.11 -17.32 1.01
C PRO A 82 -10.63 -18.76 0.84
N PRO A 83 -11.45 -19.77 1.20
CA PRO A 83 -11.13 -21.14 0.84
C PRO A 83 -11.06 -21.27 -0.69
N PRO A 84 -10.21 -22.16 -1.22
CA PRO A 84 -10.14 -22.42 -2.65
C PRO A 84 -11.52 -22.82 -3.18
N SER A 85 -11.91 -22.26 -4.32
CA SER A 85 -13.25 -22.31 -4.90
C SER A 85 -13.69 -23.68 -5.43
N ASP A 86 -13.19 -24.80 -4.88
CA ASP A 86 -13.67 -26.14 -5.23
C ASP A 86 -15.05 -26.40 -4.61
N GLY A 87 -16.06 -25.82 -5.26
CA GLY A 87 -17.26 -26.50 -5.75
C GLY A 87 -18.25 -27.13 -4.76
N GLN A 88 -17.92 -27.36 -3.51
CA GLN A 88 -18.84 -28.00 -2.56
C GLN A 88 -19.20 -27.01 -1.47
N ARG A 89 -20.38 -26.40 -1.63
CA ARG A 89 -21.12 -25.85 -0.50
C ARG A 89 -21.39 -27.02 0.45
N ALA A 90 -20.52 -27.21 1.44
CA ALA A 90 -20.76 -28.17 2.50
C ALA A 90 -22.06 -27.80 3.22
N ASP A 91 -22.86 -28.82 3.50
CA ASP A 91 -24.08 -28.69 4.30
C ASP A 91 -23.67 -28.11 5.67
N GLY A 92 -24.16 -26.91 5.99
CA GLY A 92 -23.68 -26.10 7.13
C GLY A 92 -22.99 -24.78 6.77
N CYS A 93 -22.85 -24.44 5.47
CA CYS A 93 -22.41 -23.10 5.08
C CYS A 93 -23.42 -22.05 5.60
N PRO A 94 -23.02 -21.12 6.48
CA PRO A 94 -23.95 -20.14 7.04
C PRO A 94 -24.60 -19.34 5.92
N ARG A 95 -25.94 -19.22 5.96
CA ARG A 95 -26.73 -18.42 4.99
C ARG A 95 -26.36 -16.94 4.98
N ILE A 96 -25.71 -16.46 6.04
CA ILE A 96 -25.31 -15.07 6.25
C ILE A 96 -23.86 -14.92 5.79
N LYS A 97 -23.60 -13.97 4.89
CA LYS A 97 -22.23 -13.58 4.54
C LYS A 97 -21.52 -13.08 5.81
N PRO A 98 -20.34 -13.60 6.16
CA PRO A 98 -19.53 -13.05 7.24
C PRO A 98 -19.35 -11.54 7.06
N LEU A 99 -19.21 -10.80 8.18
CA LEU A 99 -18.91 -9.37 8.17
C LEU A 99 -17.71 -9.11 7.25
N GLU A 100 -17.93 -8.41 6.14
CA GLU A 100 -16.88 -8.19 5.14
C GLU A 100 -16.08 -6.95 5.54
N LEU A 101 -14.96 -7.16 6.20
CA LEU A 101 -14.00 -6.12 6.53
C LEU A 101 -12.89 -6.10 5.49
N LYS A 102 -12.67 -4.95 4.84
CA LYS A 102 -11.62 -4.81 3.81
C LYS A 102 -10.87 -3.51 3.97
N THR A 103 -9.58 -3.52 3.65
CA THR A 103 -8.82 -2.30 3.37
C THR A 103 -8.51 -2.22 1.89
N PHE A 104 -8.49 -1.03 1.32
CA PHE A 104 -8.12 -0.80 -0.07
C PHE A 104 -7.17 0.39 -0.21
N LEU A 105 -6.21 0.29 -1.12
CA LEU A 105 -5.28 1.38 -1.41
C LEU A 105 -6.05 2.59 -1.96
N ASN A 106 -5.84 3.75 -1.35
CA ASN A 106 -6.43 4.99 -1.81
C ASN A 106 -5.45 5.67 -2.76
N SER A 107 -5.86 5.84 -4.01
CA SER A 107 -5.13 6.60 -5.01
C SER A 107 -6.12 7.53 -5.72
N HIS A 108 -6.34 8.68 -5.11
CA HIS A 108 -7.20 9.74 -5.64
C HIS A 108 -6.41 11.06 -5.69
N PRO A 109 -6.84 12.06 -6.48
CA PRO A 109 -6.12 13.33 -6.58
C PRO A 109 -5.84 14.01 -5.23
N ALA A 110 -6.73 13.86 -4.24
CA ALA A 110 -6.55 14.39 -2.89
C ALA A 110 -5.63 13.53 -1.99
N CYS A 111 -5.45 12.25 -2.32
CA CYS A 111 -4.63 11.29 -1.58
C CYS A 111 -3.80 10.47 -2.59
N PRO A 112 -2.77 11.06 -3.22
CA PRO A 112 -1.95 10.36 -4.19
C PRO A 112 -1.04 9.33 -3.51
N PHE A 113 -0.67 8.29 -4.25
CA PHE A 113 0.46 7.44 -3.91
C PHE A 113 1.75 8.19 -4.29
N VAL A 114 2.61 8.46 -3.33
CA VAL A 114 3.83 9.27 -3.54
C VAL A 114 5.06 8.38 -3.50
N ILE A 115 5.91 8.54 -4.53
CA ILE A 115 7.22 7.92 -4.60
C ILE A 115 8.26 9.04 -4.54
N GLU A 116 9.13 9.02 -3.54
CA GLU A 116 10.24 9.96 -3.41
C GLU A 116 11.57 9.23 -3.54
N TRP A 117 12.51 9.85 -4.25
CA TRP A 117 13.86 9.35 -4.41
C TRP A 117 14.88 10.40 -4.03
N SER A 118 15.77 10.04 -3.11
CA SER A 118 16.94 10.82 -2.74
C SER A 118 18.19 10.04 -3.14
N PRO A 119 18.95 10.50 -4.15
CA PRO A 119 20.21 9.85 -4.50
C PRO A 119 21.25 10.06 -3.38
N ASP A 120 22.34 9.31 -3.46
CA ASP A 120 23.60 9.60 -2.75
C ASP A 120 23.57 9.57 -1.21
N VAL A 121 22.63 8.83 -0.61
CA VAL A 121 22.68 8.53 0.84
C VAL A 121 23.95 7.76 1.19
N LEU A 122 24.41 6.88 0.30
CA LEU A 122 25.76 6.29 0.35
C LEU A 122 26.41 6.38 -1.05
N PRO A 123 27.16 7.45 -1.34
CA PRO A 123 27.66 7.74 -2.69
C PRO A 123 28.62 6.67 -3.22
N ARG A 124 29.50 6.15 -2.36
CA ARG A 124 30.53 5.16 -2.75
C ARG A 124 29.93 3.82 -3.18
N SER A 125 28.88 3.38 -2.50
CA SER A 125 28.18 2.13 -2.81
C SER A 125 27.03 2.32 -3.81
N ARG A 126 26.81 3.56 -4.29
CA ARG A 126 25.70 3.93 -5.17
C ARG A 126 24.37 3.45 -4.60
N VAL A 127 24.10 3.75 -3.33
CA VAL A 127 22.81 3.50 -2.69
C VAL A 127 22.13 4.85 -2.41
N GLY A 128 20.84 4.93 -2.72
CA GLY A 128 19.98 6.06 -2.38
C GLY A 128 18.82 5.61 -1.49
N GLU A 129 17.98 6.57 -1.11
CA GLU A 129 16.79 6.34 -0.28
C GLU A 129 15.53 6.48 -1.14
N LEU A 130 14.73 5.42 -1.15
CA LEU A 130 13.40 5.36 -1.74
C LEU A 130 12.37 5.46 -0.62
N ARG A 131 11.46 6.44 -0.71
CA ARG A 131 10.34 6.58 0.22
C ARG A 131 9.01 6.40 -0.50
N LEU A 132 8.14 5.57 0.06
CA LEU A 132 6.78 5.35 -0.44
C LEU A 132 5.78 5.88 0.59
N LYS A 133 4.89 6.78 0.18
CA LYS A 133 3.80 7.29 1.01
C LYS A 133 2.48 6.98 0.34
N PHE A 134 1.54 6.46 1.10
CA PHE A 134 0.22 6.12 0.61
C PHE A 134 -0.79 6.15 1.74
N GLU A 135 -2.06 6.32 1.38
CA GLU A 135 -3.18 6.17 2.29
C GLU A 135 -4.03 4.97 1.85
N TYR A 136 -4.81 4.41 2.75
CA TYR A 136 -5.75 3.34 2.44
C TYR A 136 -7.06 3.54 3.19
N GLY A 137 -8.17 3.13 2.57
CA GLY A 137 -9.49 3.20 3.16
C GLY A 137 -9.91 1.89 3.82
N HIS A 138 -11.04 1.96 4.54
CA HIS A 138 -11.68 0.82 5.19
C HIS A 138 -13.09 0.64 4.62
N LEU A 139 -13.46 -0.60 4.38
CA LEU A 139 -14.81 -1.01 4.02
C LEU A 139 -15.34 -1.96 5.08
N ARG A 140 -16.55 -1.69 5.56
CA ARG A 140 -17.33 -2.58 6.40
C ARG A 140 -18.63 -2.92 5.68
N ASN A 141 -18.80 -4.19 5.32
CA ASN A 141 -19.95 -4.66 4.55
C ASN A 141 -20.19 -3.87 3.24
N GLY A 142 -19.10 -3.47 2.58
CA GLY A 142 -19.16 -2.69 1.34
C GLY A 142 -19.40 -1.19 1.52
N GLN A 143 -19.59 -0.70 2.75
CA GLN A 143 -19.70 0.73 3.04
C GLN A 143 -18.36 1.27 3.51
N VAL A 144 -18.01 2.49 3.07
CA VAL A 144 -16.79 3.18 3.50
C VAL A 144 -16.90 3.51 4.99
N GLU A 145 -16.00 2.95 5.78
CA GLU A 145 -15.89 3.21 7.22
C GLU A 145 -14.90 4.37 7.42
N LEU A 146 -15.41 5.53 7.82
CA LEU A 146 -14.59 6.67 8.21
C LEU A 146 -14.07 6.42 9.63
N ARG A 147 -12.80 6.03 9.75
CA ARG A 147 -12.17 5.91 11.07
C ARG A 147 -11.61 7.25 11.51
N PRO A 148 -12.00 7.77 12.68
CA PRO A 148 -11.29 8.89 13.26
C PRO A 148 -9.84 8.47 13.57
N PRO A 149 -8.87 9.39 13.47
CA PRO A 149 -7.50 9.11 13.88
C PRO A 149 -7.49 8.64 15.35
N LEU A 150 -6.70 7.61 15.65
CA LEU A 150 -6.53 7.14 17.02
C LEU A 150 -6.12 8.33 17.91
N PRO A 151 -6.70 8.49 19.11
CA PRO A 151 -6.27 9.52 20.03
C PRO A 151 -4.80 9.29 20.35
N VAL A 152 -3.99 10.32 20.10
CA VAL A 152 -2.57 10.33 20.48
C VAL A 152 -2.54 10.18 21.99
N SER A 153 -2.09 9.02 22.49
CA SER A 153 -1.90 8.86 23.93
C SER A 153 -0.87 9.91 24.37
N PRO A 154 -1.15 10.72 25.41
CA PRO A 154 -0.19 11.71 25.87
C PRO A 154 1.11 10.99 26.27
N PRO A 155 2.29 11.59 26.04
CA PRO A 155 3.54 11.00 26.51
C PRO A 155 3.44 10.79 28.03
N CYS A 156 3.74 9.57 28.47
CA CYS A 156 3.99 9.32 29.89
C CYS A 156 5.21 10.16 30.28
N TYR A 157 4.99 11.18 31.11
CA TYR A 157 6.05 11.95 31.77
C TYR A 157 6.70 11.15 32.88
#